data_AF-A0A8S1RQZ2-F1
#
_entry.id   AF-A0A8S1RQZ2-F1
#
_cell.length_a   1.000
_cell.length_b   1.000
_cell.length_c   1.000
_cell.angle_alpha   90.00
_cell.angle_beta   90.00
_cell.angle_gamma   90.00
#
_symmetry.space_group_name_H-M   'P 1'
#
loop_
_entity.id
_entity.type
_entity.pdbx_description
1 polymer ?
#
loop_
_entity_poly.entity_id
_entity_poly.type
_entity_poly.pdbx_seq_one_letter_code
_entity_poly.pdbx_strand_id
1 'polypeptide(L)'
;MHIYELNNTNKQYSKTKDLIVKCGSDGACLFPQQYIKQKCLLVNKNGQNINLIKRKENGDFITQQSIDFGTSSLFGIMSDNGEYLITWDDISKEIQIRKYQEK
;
A
#
# COMPACT_ATOMS: atom_id res chain seq x y z
N MET A 1 0.40 -0.63 10.57
CA MET A 1 0.37 0.77 10.13
C MET A 1 -0.54 1.55 11.07
N HIS A 2 -0.23 2.80 11.38
CA HIS A 2 -1.05 3.63 12.27
C HIS A 2 -1.77 4.71 11.46
N ILE A 3 -3.03 4.97 11.80
CA ILE A 3 -3.81 6.07 11.23
C ILE A 3 -3.83 7.22 12.23
N TYR A 4 -3.52 8.41 11.74
CA TYR A 4 -3.54 9.64 12.52
C TYR A 4 -4.47 10.65 11.85
N GLU A 5 -5.19 11.40 12.66
CA GLU A 5 -6.04 12.49 12.20
C GLU A 5 -5.60 13.80 12.85
N LEU A 6 -5.68 14.89 12.08
CA LEU A 6 -5.36 16.22 12.57
C LEU A 6 -6.52 16.71 13.45
N ASN A 7 -6.24 16.95 14.72
CA ASN A 7 -7.16 17.63 15.61
C ASN A 7 -7.16 19.13 15.26
N ASN A 8 -8.30 19.63 14.79
CA ASN A 8 -8.42 21.00 14.31
C ASN A 8 -8.35 22.07 15.41
N THR A 9 -8.54 21.71 16.68
CA THR A 9 -8.50 22.62 17.83
C THR A 9 -7.07 22.91 18.24
N ASN A 10 -6.26 21.87 18.45
CA ASN A 10 -4.88 22.02 18.93
C ASN A 10 -3.82 21.91 17.80
N LYS A 11 -4.26 21.63 16.56
CA LYS A 11 -3.41 21.44 15.36
C LYS A 11 -2.37 20.31 15.51
N GLN A 12 -2.67 19.31 16.32
CA GLN A 12 -1.82 18.13 16.51
C GLN A 12 -2.44 16.88 15.90
N TYR A 13 -1.61 15.95 15.44
CA TYR A 13 -2.05 14.64 15.00
C TYR A 13 -2.23 13.73 16.21
N SER A 14 -3.34 13.00 16.27
CA SER A 14 -3.56 11.95 17.27
C SER A 14 -3.81 10.63 16.58
N LYS A 15 -3.23 9.55 17.12
CA LYS A 15 -3.46 8.20 16.62
C LYS A 15 -4.93 7.85 16.86
N THR A 16 -5.65 7.49 15.81
CA THR A 16 -7.06 7.12 15.90
C THR A 16 -7.25 5.61 15.79
N LYS A 17 -6.46 4.95 14.93
CA LYS A 17 -6.65 3.52 14.61
C LYS A 17 -5.32 2.81 14.31
N ASP A 18 -5.33 1.52 14.54
CA ASP A 18 -4.34 0.58 14.01
C ASP A 18 -4.91 -0.10 12.76
N LEU A 19 -4.15 -0.05 11.66
CA LEU A 19 -4.46 -0.80 10.46
C LEU A 19 -3.56 -2.03 10.38
N ILE A 20 -4.21 -3.20 10.36
CA ILE A 20 -3.56 -4.48 10.16
C ILE A 20 -3.13 -4.57 8.69
N VAL A 21 -1.83 -4.62 8.47
CA VAL A 21 -1.19 -4.80 7.17
C VAL A 21 -0.18 -5.94 7.31
N LYS A 22 0.13 -6.64 6.22
CA LYS A 22 1.29 -7.54 6.26
C LYS A 22 2.56 -6.71 6.39
N CYS A 23 3.41 -7.13 7.31
CA CYS A 23 4.73 -6.57 7.56
C CYS A 23 5.79 -7.58 7.12
N GLY A 24 6.97 -7.09 6.74
CA GLY A 24 8.15 -7.90 6.51
C GLY A 24 9.36 -7.32 7.24
N SER A 25 10.54 -7.86 6.98
CA SER A 25 11.80 -7.26 7.43
C SER A 25 11.97 -5.84 6.88
N ASP A 26 12.69 -4.99 7.61
CA ASP A 26 13.02 -3.64 7.16
C ASP A 26 13.73 -3.70 5.81
N GLY A 27 13.30 -2.85 4.87
CA GLY A 27 13.82 -2.82 3.51
C GLY A 27 13.85 -1.41 2.97
N ALA A 28 15.03 -0.96 2.54
CA ALA A 28 15.29 0.42 2.12
C ALA A 28 14.94 0.72 0.65
N CYS A 29 14.36 -0.23 -0.09
CA CYS A 29 14.05 -0.02 -1.50
C CYS A 29 12.93 1.01 -1.68
N LEU A 30 13.19 2.01 -2.53
CA LEU A 30 12.23 3.07 -2.88
C LEU A 30 11.04 2.45 -3.61
N PHE A 31 9.88 2.52 -2.98
CA PHE A 31 8.59 2.20 -3.59
C PHE A 31 7.64 3.36 -3.30
N PRO A 32 7.15 4.08 -4.32
CA PRO A 32 6.28 5.22 -4.10
C PRO A 32 4.99 4.76 -3.45
N GLN A 33 4.68 5.30 -2.28
CA GLN A 33 3.35 5.14 -1.71
C GLN A 33 2.37 5.99 -2.52
N GLN A 34 1.35 5.36 -3.09
CA GLN A 34 0.42 6.01 -4.02
C GLN A 34 -1.02 5.87 -3.54
N TYR A 35 -1.76 6.99 -3.51
CA TYR A 35 -3.20 6.98 -3.27
C TYR A 35 -3.96 7.26 -4.57
N ILE A 36 -4.63 6.24 -5.08
CA ILE A 36 -5.43 6.28 -6.31
C ILE A 36 -6.83 6.77 -5.96
N LYS A 37 -7.07 8.06 -6.14
CA LYS A 37 -8.30 8.75 -5.69
C LYS A 37 -9.57 8.14 -6.28
N GLN A 38 -9.63 7.92 -7.60
CA GLN A 38 -10.84 7.37 -8.23
C GLN A 38 -11.20 5.94 -7.77
N LYS A 39 -10.25 5.22 -7.15
CA LYS A 39 -10.49 3.89 -6.57
C LYS A 39 -10.48 3.90 -5.04
N CYS A 40 -10.29 5.05 -4.38
CA CYS A 40 -10.10 5.13 -2.92
C CYS A 40 -9.04 4.14 -2.39
N LEU A 41 -7.98 3.89 -3.16
CA LEU A 41 -7.03 2.80 -2.93
C LEU A 41 -5.63 3.35 -2.62
N LEU A 42 -5.07 2.95 -1.49
CA LEU A 42 -3.69 3.21 -1.10
C LEU A 42 -2.83 1.98 -1.40
N VAL A 43 -1.76 2.18 -2.16
CA VAL A 43 -0.72 1.17 -2.42
C VAL A 43 0.48 1.50 -1.55
N ASN A 44 0.84 0.57 -0.66
CA ASN A 44 1.93 0.75 0.30
C ASN A 44 2.86 -0.46 0.29
N LYS A 45 4.17 -0.23 0.22
CA LYS A 45 5.17 -1.27 0.50
C LYS A 45 5.50 -1.29 1.98
N ASN A 46 5.58 -2.48 2.55
CA ASN A 46 6.07 -2.69 3.91
C ASN A 46 6.92 -3.98 3.97
N GLY A 47 8.24 -3.80 4.05
CA GLY A 47 9.22 -4.88 3.92
C GLY A 47 9.13 -5.57 2.55
N GLN A 48 8.89 -6.88 2.56
CA GLN A 48 8.69 -7.73 1.37
C GLN A 48 7.25 -7.77 0.83
N ASN A 49 6.34 -6.99 1.43
CA ASN A 49 4.92 -7.00 1.07
C ASN A 49 4.52 -5.71 0.35
N ILE A 50 3.63 -5.83 -0.63
CA ILE A 50 2.82 -4.72 -1.15
C ILE A 50 1.39 -4.90 -0.62
N ASN A 51 0.90 -3.90 0.09
CA ASN A 51 -0.43 -3.84 0.67
C ASN A 51 -1.31 -2.91 -0.18
N LEU A 52 -2.46 -3.43 -0.62
CA LEU A 52 -3.54 -2.70 -1.27
C LEU A 52 -4.61 -2.41 -0.22
N ILE A 53 -4.74 -1.15 0.17
CA ILE A 53 -5.58 -0.70 1.28
C ILE A 53 -6.70 0.19 0.74
N LYS A 54 -7.95 -0.22 0.89
CA LYS A 54 -9.13 0.53 0.44
C LYS A 54 -9.66 1.40 1.57
N ARG A 55 -9.96 2.66 1.26
CA ARG A 55 -10.78 3.52 2.11
C ARG A 55 -12.25 3.27 1.80
N LYS A 56 -13.02 2.88 2.82
CA LYS A 56 -14.47 2.71 2.77
C LYS A 56 -15.18 4.06 2.85
N GLU A 57 -16.46 4.07 2.47
CA GLU A 57 -17.32 5.27 2.53
C GLU A 57 -17.44 5.84 3.94
N ASN A 58 -17.48 4.98 4.96
CA ASN A 58 -17.52 5.37 6.37
C ASN A 58 -16.18 5.93 6.89
N GLY A 59 -15.17 6.07 6.02
CA GLY A 59 -13.85 6.58 6.37
C GLY A 59 -12.88 5.54 6.91
N ASP A 60 -13.30 4.29 7.14
CA ASP A 60 -12.41 3.21 7.58
C ASP A 60 -11.46 2.77 6.48
N PHE A 61 -10.33 2.19 6.89
CA PHE A 61 -9.39 1.55 5.99
C PHE A 61 -9.43 0.04 6.17
N ILE A 62 -9.39 -0.70 5.06
CA ILE A 62 -9.23 -2.15 5.07
C ILE A 62 -8.13 -2.57 4.10
N THR A 63 -7.32 -3.52 4.52
CA THR A 63 -6.37 -4.17 3.62
C THR A 63 -7.15 -5.16 2.74
N GLN A 64 -7.34 -4.84 1.46
CA GLN A 64 -8.04 -5.72 0.51
C GLN A 64 -7.15 -6.88 0.07
N GLN A 65 -5.86 -6.61 -0.10
CA GLN A 65 -4.90 -7.61 -0.55
C GLN A 65 -3.50 -7.26 -0.03
N SER A 66 -2.73 -8.30 0.26
CA SER A 66 -1.30 -8.21 0.49
C SER A 66 -0.60 -9.22 -0.42
N ILE A 67 0.36 -8.75 -1.20
CA ILE A 67 1.20 -9.58 -2.07
C ILE A 67 2.56 -9.71 -1.40
N ASP A 68 2.94 -10.94 -1.08
CA ASP A 68 4.24 -11.26 -0.49
C ASP A 68 5.20 -11.66 -1.62
N PHE A 69 6.35 -10.99 -1.69
CA PHE A 69 7.38 -11.25 -2.68
C PHE A 69 8.54 -12.06 -2.14
N GLY A 70 8.60 -12.37 -0.84
CA GLY A 70 9.70 -13.10 -0.21
C GLY A 70 11.04 -12.35 -0.15
N THR A 71 11.14 -11.16 -0.75
CA THR A 71 12.32 -10.29 -0.74
C THR A 71 11.95 -8.83 -0.55
N SER A 72 12.80 -8.08 0.16
CA SER A 72 12.64 -6.63 0.33
C SER A 72 13.22 -5.83 -0.84
N SER A 73 14.05 -6.47 -1.68
CA SER A 73 14.57 -5.98 -2.96
C SER A 73 13.48 -6.05 -4.02
N LEU A 74 12.53 -5.13 -3.89
CA LEU A 74 11.28 -5.06 -4.62
C LEU A 74 11.03 -3.62 -5.04
N PHE A 75 10.80 -3.43 -6.34
CA PHE A 75 10.48 -2.16 -6.96
C PHE A 75 9.14 -2.26 -7.69
N GLY A 76 8.47 -1.13 -7.85
CA GLY A 76 7.24 -1.11 -8.62
C GLY A 76 6.47 0.18 -8.49
N ILE A 77 5.39 0.25 -9.24
CA ILE A 77 4.49 1.40 -9.31
C ILE A 77 3.10 0.94 -9.73
N MET A 78 2.08 1.60 -9.19
CA MET A 78 0.71 1.51 -9.68
C MET A 78 0.51 2.58 -10.75
N SER A 79 -0.07 2.19 -11.89
CA SER A 79 -0.55 3.15 -12.90
C SER A 79 -1.45 4.23 -12.28
N ASP A 80 -1.45 5.45 -12.83
CA ASP A 80 -2.22 6.57 -12.27
C ASP A 80 -3.73 6.29 -12.18
N ASN A 81 -4.24 5.49 -13.13
CA ASN A 81 -5.64 5.08 -13.15
C ASN A 81 -5.94 3.92 -12.15
N GLY A 82 -4.91 3.26 -11.63
CA GLY A 82 -5.02 2.13 -10.70
C GLY A 82 -5.35 0.79 -11.37
N GLU A 83 -5.21 0.68 -12.70
CA GLU A 83 -5.56 -0.53 -13.46
C GLU A 83 -4.45 -1.58 -13.48
N TYR A 84 -3.20 -1.15 -13.40
CA TYR A 84 -2.03 -2.01 -13.47
C TYR A 84 -1.05 -1.72 -12.35
N LEU A 85 -0.62 -2.78 -11.65
CA LEU A 85 0.55 -2.79 -10.77
C LEU A 85 1.71 -3.46 -11.52
N ILE A 86 2.79 -2.71 -11.71
CA ILE A 86 4.02 -3.19 -12.35
C ILE A 86 5.08 -3.33 -11.26
N THR A 87 5.69 -4.51 -11.15
CA THR A 87 6.73 -4.78 -10.16
C THR A 87 7.92 -5.49 -10.78
N TRP A 88 9.08 -5.33 -10.17
CA TRP A 88 10.24 -6.19 -10.36
C TRP A 88 10.76 -6.60 -8.98
N ASP A 89 11.16 -7.86 -8.82
CA ASP A 89 11.68 -8.37 -7.56
C ASP A 89 12.93 -9.24 -7.75
N ASP A 90 13.75 -9.30 -6.71
CA ASP A 90 15.04 -9.98 -6.74
C ASP A 90 14.95 -11.51 -6.76
N ILE A 91 13.81 -12.11 -6.41
CA ILE A 91 13.64 -13.57 -6.43
C ILE A 91 13.29 -14.04 -7.84
N SER A 92 12.27 -13.42 -8.46
CA SER A 92 11.87 -13.76 -9.82
C SER A 92 12.84 -13.24 -10.87
N LYS A 93 13.53 -12.11 -10.59
CA LYS A 93 14.33 -11.34 -11.55
C LYS A 93 13.53 -10.87 -12.76
N GLU A 94 12.21 -10.83 -12.67
CA GLU A 94 11.31 -10.55 -13.78
C GLU A 94 10.44 -9.31 -13.53
N ILE A 95 10.01 -8.67 -14.61
CA ILE A 95 8.92 -7.69 -14.56
C ILE A 95 7.60 -8.45 -14.53
N GLN A 96 6.76 -8.14 -13.54
CA GLN A 96 5.45 -8.73 -13.36
C GLN A 96 4.39 -7.63 -13.46
N ILE A 97 3.37 -7.87 -14.27
CA ILE A 97 2.26 -6.93 -14.50
C ILE A 97 0.98 -7.59 -13.99
N ARG A 98 0.32 -6.93 -13.04
CA ARG A 98 -0.95 -7.40 -12.46
C ARG A 98 -2.05 -6.41 -12.80
N LYS A 99 -3.13 -6.91 -13.40
CA LYS A 99 -4.34 -6.12 -13.66
C LYS A 99 -5.22 -6.09 -12.42
N TYR A 100 -5.71 -4.92 -12.05
CA TYR A 100 -6.69 -4.76 -10.97
C TYR A 100 -7.99 -5.50 -11.30
N GLN A 101 -8.58 -6.15 -10.30
CA GLN A 101 -9.88 -6.81 -10.39
C GLN A 101 -10.70 -6.36 -9.19
N GLU A 102 -11.86 -5.77 -9.44
CA GLU A 102 -12.81 -5.44 -8.39
C GLU A 102 -13.56 -6.71 -7.98
N LYS A 103 -13.67 -6.95 -6.67
CA LYS A 103 -14.43 -8.06 -6.10
C LYS A 103 -15.63 -7.52 -5.35
#